data_AF-A0A4S2VM08-F1
#
_entry.id   AF-A0A4S2VM08-F1
#
_cell.length_a   1.000
_cell.length_b   1.000
_cell.length_c   1.000
_cell.angle_alpha   90.00
_cell.angle_beta   90.00
_cell.angle_gamma   90.00
#
_symmetry.space_group_name_H-M   'P 1'
#
loop_
_entity.id
_entity.type
_entity.pdbx_description
1 polymer ?
#
loop_
_entity_poly.entity_id
_entity_poly.type
_entity_poly.pdbx_seq_one_letter_code
_entity_poly.pdbx_strand_id
1 'polypeptide(L)'
;MAASTSLGKERGMGTLPGQLYRKCGVRPPGYPGRMLLYEDFGTERHRESSLVRHALGSTHDEALVAGLAGGIGFMYFVFEYTGRPPQLTIVAQAHPDPWIRSALDRLRVPYDVAHSARPHWGRVHAALDAGRPVFCTVDRSGLPWHGPGDEMAGADPYTVVLAGYEGDTLYVEDEARTPYRIPEEEFGAAWSGHRKGRHEMIVPTGPATGDPDVAGALAATAARLTGPVLGNRFDVNFGFSGMEKLAAHLRDTRTRTGWQRRFAAPEAFLAGTRRLYACLEREWTAPGATRPLYADFLDLVGRPAAAALFRESAGHWSRLAELARTAGPDPDAGARRTLFDEFATLVEHSLDLERRAVALL
;
A
#
# COMPACT_ATOMS: atom_id res chain seq x y z
N MET A 1 13.49 72.85 -29.65
CA MET A 1 14.31 72.53 -28.46
C MET A 1 13.72 71.28 -27.82
N ALA A 2 14.54 70.23 -27.71
CA ALA A 2 14.45 68.99 -26.88
C ALA A 2 13.08 68.60 -26.25
N ALA A 3 12.45 67.47 -26.57
CA ALA A 3 12.82 66.05 -26.37
C ALA A 3 12.33 65.43 -25.02
N SER A 4 11.64 64.28 -25.16
CA SER A 4 11.69 63.08 -24.30
C SER A 4 11.00 63.17 -22.90
N THR A 5 10.24 62.21 -22.36
CA THR A 5 10.25 60.74 -22.51
C THR A 5 8.94 60.11 -21.99
N SER A 6 8.40 59.16 -22.77
CA SER A 6 7.70 57.90 -22.46
C SER A 6 7.44 57.46 -21.00
N LEU A 7 6.21 56.97 -20.69
CA LEU A 7 5.90 55.53 -20.51
C LEU A 7 4.44 55.31 -20.07
N GLY A 8 3.66 54.63 -20.92
CA GLY A 8 2.37 54.03 -20.56
C GLY A 8 2.52 52.62 -19.97
N LYS A 9 1.53 52.18 -19.20
CA LYS A 9 1.37 50.77 -18.81
C LYS A 9 -0.10 50.42 -18.59
N GLU A 10 -0.68 49.75 -19.58
CA GLU A 10 -1.94 49.00 -19.48
C GLU A 10 -1.71 47.72 -18.66
N ARG A 11 -2.73 47.33 -17.88
CA ARG A 11 -2.72 46.10 -17.07
C ARG A 11 -3.25 44.93 -17.91
N GLY A 12 -2.37 44.00 -18.24
CA GLY A 12 -2.72 42.71 -18.83
C GLY A 12 -3.09 41.67 -17.77
N MET A 13 -4.10 40.86 -18.10
CA MET A 13 -4.51 39.61 -17.45
C MET A 13 -3.31 38.66 -17.30
N GLY A 14 -3.08 38.17 -16.08
CA GLY A 14 -2.08 37.16 -15.78
C GLY A 14 -2.62 35.75 -16.01
N THR A 15 -2.01 35.08 -16.98
CA THR A 15 -2.14 33.67 -17.35
C THR A 15 -1.55 32.76 -16.26
N LEU A 16 -2.24 31.66 -15.94
CA LEU A 16 -1.72 30.57 -15.10
C LEU A 16 -0.62 29.78 -15.86
N PRO A 17 0.48 29.33 -15.24
CA PRO A 17 1.49 28.54 -15.91
C PRO A 17 1.03 27.08 -16.06
N GLY A 18 0.95 26.64 -17.32
CA GLY A 18 0.76 25.25 -17.70
C GLY A 18 2.07 24.48 -17.90
N GLN A 19 1.94 23.17 -17.74
CA GLN A 19 2.72 22.09 -18.37
C GLN A 19 4.21 21.94 -18.06
N LEU A 20 4.53 20.86 -17.33
CA LEU A 20 5.69 20.02 -17.59
C LEU A 20 5.24 18.56 -17.75
N TYR A 21 4.53 18.26 -18.85
CA TYR A 21 4.43 16.88 -19.35
C TYR A 21 5.75 16.56 -20.05
N ARG A 22 6.58 15.68 -19.46
CA ARG A 22 7.68 15.04 -20.21
C ARG A 22 7.05 14.17 -21.30
N LYS A 23 7.27 14.54 -22.58
CA LYS A 23 7.03 13.64 -23.71
C LYS A 23 7.82 12.34 -23.48
N CYS A 24 7.13 11.20 -23.37
CA CYS A 24 7.75 9.89 -23.56
C CYS A 24 8.47 9.87 -24.91
N GLY A 25 9.80 9.79 -24.88
CA GLY A 25 10.58 9.50 -26.07
C GLY A 25 10.28 8.09 -26.54
N VAL A 26 9.90 7.94 -27.80
CA VAL A 26 9.83 6.64 -28.47
C VAL A 26 11.26 6.08 -28.52
N ARG A 27 11.50 4.96 -27.81
CA ARG A 27 12.79 4.25 -27.83
C ARG A 27 12.96 3.56 -29.19
N PRO A 28 14.13 3.65 -29.85
CA PRO A 28 14.39 2.90 -31.09
C PRO A 28 14.42 1.39 -30.79
N PRO A 29 14.17 0.52 -31.80
CA PRO A 29 14.15 -0.94 -31.59
C PRO A 29 15.55 -1.43 -31.18
N GLY A 30 15.64 -1.98 -29.96
CA GLY A 30 16.88 -2.55 -29.42
C GLY A 30 17.09 -3.99 -29.89
N TYR A 31 18.35 -4.33 -30.21
CA TYR A 31 18.82 -5.69 -30.46
C TYR A 31 18.67 -6.60 -29.22
N PRO A 32 18.54 -7.94 -29.42
CA PRO A 32 18.17 -8.88 -28.37
C PRO A 32 19.34 -9.16 -27.43
N GLY A 33 19.11 -9.10 -26.13
CA GLY A 33 20.13 -9.54 -25.15
C GLY A 33 19.98 -8.98 -23.74
N ARG A 34 19.24 -7.90 -23.54
CA ARG A 34 18.91 -7.40 -22.19
C ARG A 34 17.69 -6.52 -22.27
N MET A 35 16.52 -7.05 -21.93
CA MET A 35 15.28 -6.30 -22.06
C MET A 35 14.71 -5.95 -20.69
N LEU A 36 15.40 -5.07 -19.96
CA LEU A 36 14.76 -4.32 -18.89
C LEU A 36 13.90 -3.23 -19.53
N LEU A 37 12.62 -3.18 -19.13
CA LEU A 37 11.63 -2.27 -19.67
C LEU A 37 11.81 -0.83 -19.14
N TYR A 38 12.30 -0.69 -17.91
CA TYR A 38 12.56 0.58 -17.24
C TYR A 38 13.76 0.46 -16.28
N GLU A 39 14.23 1.60 -15.77
CA GLU A 39 15.44 1.72 -14.94
C GLU A 39 15.17 2.19 -13.51
N ASP A 40 13.96 2.71 -13.24
CA ASP A 40 13.55 3.13 -11.91
C ASP A 40 13.05 1.92 -11.11
N PHE A 41 13.65 1.66 -9.95
CA PHE A 41 13.30 0.55 -9.08
C PHE A 41 13.40 0.96 -7.61
N GLY A 42 12.73 0.16 -6.77
CA GLY A 42 12.80 0.25 -5.32
C GLY A 42 11.51 0.79 -4.71
N THR A 43 11.37 0.65 -3.40
CA THR A 43 10.24 1.24 -2.68
C THR A 43 10.64 2.61 -2.13
N GLU A 44 9.84 3.63 -2.42
CA GLU A 44 9.91 4.90 -1.69
C GLU A 44 9.27 4.73 -0.32
N ARG A 45 7.94 4.81 -0.21
CA ARG A 45 7.22 4.66 1.06
C ARG A 45 6.24 3.50 1.05
N HIS A 46 5.64 3.24 -0.09
CA HIS A 46 4.59 2.23 -0.25
C HIS A 46 4.88 1.38 -1.48
N ARG A 47 4.91 0.07 -1.26
CA ARG A 47 5.43 -0.90 -2.21
C ARG A 47 4.58 -0.98 -3.48
N GLU A 48 3.28 -1.23 -3.34
CA GLU A 48 2.40 -1.44 -4.50
C GLU A 48 2.25 -0.17 -5.35
N SER A 49 2.31 1.01 -4.74
CA SER A 49 2.31 2.27 -5.50
C SER A 49 3.61 2.47 -6.27
N SER A 50 4.75 2.07 -5.70
CA SER A 50 6.03 2.10 -6.40
C SER A 50 6.01 1.15 -7.61
N LEU A 51 5.52 -0.09 -7.42
CA LEU A 51 5.34 -1.05 -8.51
C LEU A 51 4.48 -0.50 -9.66
N VAL A 52 3.32 0.09 -9.33
CA VAL A 52 2.45 0.69 -10.35
C VAL A 52 3.11 1.90 -11.02
N ARG A 53 3.82 2.76 -10.29
CA ARG A 53 4.53 3.89 -10.88
C ARG A 53 5.56 3.45 -11.90
N HIS A 54 6.46 2.55 -11.51
CA HIS A 54 7.56 2.12 -12.39
C HIS A 54 7.03 1.38 -13.61
N ALA A 55 6.03 0.51 -13.43
CA ALA A 55 5.36 -0.18 -14.53
C ALA A 55 4.66 0.77 -15.53
N LEU A 56 4.30 1.98 -15.11
CA LEU A 56 3.72 3.03 -15.94
C LEU A 56 4.73 4.12 -16.34
N GLY A 57 6.04 3.85 -16.18
CA GLY A 57 7.13 4.73 -16.60
C GLY A 57 7.37 5.94 -15.70
N SER A 58 7.03 5.83 -14.41
CA SER A 58 7.29 6.84 -13.36
C SER A 58 6.66 8.21 -13.64
N THR A 59 5.57 8.25 -14.39
CA THR A 59 4.90 9.48 -14.84
C THR A 59 3.99 10.12 -13.78
N HIS A 60 3.72 9.40 -12.69
CA HIS A 60 2.84 9.83 -11.60
C HIS A 60 3.59 9.89 -10.27
N ASP A 61 3.16 10.76 -9.35
CA ASP A 61 3.64 10.79 -7.96
C ASP A 61 3.18 9.55 -7.17
N GLU A 62 3.99 9.09 -6.21
CA GLU A 62 3.64 7.94 -5.36
C GLU A 62 2.34 8.17 -4.61
N ALA A 63 2.20 9.37 -4.04
CA ALA A 63 1.01 9.76 -3.30
C ALA A 63 -0.23 9.71 -4.19
N LEU A 64 -0.15 10.19 -5.44
CA LEU A 64 -1.27 10.15 -6.38
C LEU A 64 -1.73 8.72 -6.64
N VAL A 65 -0.80 7.82 -6.97
CA VAL A 65 -1.14 6.41 -7.23
C VAL A 65 -1.73 5.74 -5.99
N ALA A 66 -1.13 5.94 -4.82
CA ALA A 66 -1.62 5.35 -3.58
C ALA A 66 -3.01 5.87 -3.16
N GLY A 67 -3.25 7.17 -3.29
CA GLY A 67 -4.55 7.78 -3.05
C GLY A 67 -5.62 7.25 -3.99
N LEU A 68 -5.31 7.17 -5.29
CA LEU A 68 -6.23 6.63 -6.29
C LEU A 68 -6.52 5.14 -6.07
N ALA A 69 -5.56 4.32 -5.66
CA ALA A 69 -5.78 2.90 -5.40
C ALA A 69 -6.76 2.60 -4.23
N GLY A 70 -7.24 3.63 -3.55
CA GLY A 70 -8.20 3.54 -2.45
C GLY A 70 -7.70 4.17 -1.14
N GLY A 71 -6.44 4.63 -1.12
CA GLY A 71 -5.85 5.34 0.00
C GLY A 71 -5.80 4.51 1.28
N ILE A 72 -6.15 5.15 2.38
CA ILE A 72 -6.16 4.54 3.71
C ILE A 72 -7.39 3.66 3.94
N GLY A 73 -7.23 2.75 4.90
CA GLY A 73 -8.30 1.95 5.46
C GLY A 73 -7.95 1.57 6.89
N PHE A 74 -8.77 0.72 7.48
CA PHE A 74 -8.45 0.06 8.73
C PHE A 74 -9.15 -1.29 8.77
N MET A 75 -8.43 -2.32 9.15
CA MET A 75 -8.95 -3.64 9.48
C MET A 75 -8.24 -4.10 10.74
N TYR A 76 -8.95 -4.67 11.72
CA TYR A 76 -8.36 -5.17 12.95
C TYR A 76 -8.92 -6.56 13.31
N PHE A 77 -8.03 -7.55 13.39
CA PHE A 77 -8.35 -8.89 13.86
C PHE A 77 -7.31 -9.41 14.85
N VAL A 78 -7.75 -10.27 15.76
CA VAL A 78 -6.87 -11.14 16.55
C VAL A 78 -7.38 -12.56 16.41
N PHE A 79 -6.57 -13.43 15.82
CA PHE A 79 -6.87 -14.85 15.65
C PHE A 79 -6.18 -15.67 16.73
N GLU A 80 -6.89 -16.63 17.30
CA GLU A 80 -6.39 -17.50 18.37
C GLU A 80 -6.47 -18.94 17.90
N TYR A 81 -5.31 -19.60 17.81
CA TYR A 81 -5.19 -21.00 17.41
C TYR A 81 -4.50 -21.78 18.52
N THR A 82 -4.96 -23.02 18.77
CA THR A 82 -4.36 -23.90 19.77
C THR A 82 -2.87 -24.07 19.52
N GLY A 83 -2.05 -23.86 20.55
CA GLY A 83 -0.59 -24.01 20.47
C GLY A 83 0.15 -22.85 19.80
N ARG A 84 -0.53 -21.75 19.48
CA ARG A 84 0.10 -20.54 18.91
C ARG A 84 -0.18 -19.31 19.77
N PRO A 85 0.77 -18.35 19.83
CA PRO A 85 0.46 -17.01 20.32
C PRO A 85 -0.69 -16.38 19.52
N PRO A 86 -1.52 -15.51 20.13
CA PRO A 86 -2.55 -14.79 19.39
C PRO A 86 -1.95 -14.00 18.22
N GLN A 87 -2.54 -14.14 17.04
CA GLN A 87 -2.08 -13.52 15.81
C GLN A 87 -2.86 -12.25 15.55
N LEU A 88 -2.21 -11.11 15.80
CA LEU A 88 -2.73 -9.79 15.47
C LEU A 88 -2.62 -9.53 13.96
N THR A 89 -3.64 -8.92 13.37
CA THR A 89 -3.54 -8.34 12.02
C THR A 89 -4.20 -6.99 12.02
N ILE A 90 -3.44 -6.00 11.56
CA ILE A 90 -3.98 -4.70 11.16
C ILE A 90 -3.63 -4.49 9.69
N VAL A 91 -4.59 -3.99 8.91
CA VAL A 91 -4.35 -3.49 7.55
C VAL A 91 -4.77 -2.03 7.53
N ALA A 92 -3.83 -1.13 7.31
CA ALA A 92 -4.03 0.31 7.42
C ALA A 92 -4.25 1.01 6.07
N GLN A 93 -4.38 0.23 4.99
CA GLN A 93 -4.69 0.70 3.65
C GLN A 93 -6.04 0.15 3.16
N ALA A 94 -6.43 0.55 1.95
CA ALA A 94 -7.56 -0.02 1.24
C ALA A 94 -7.49 -1.56 1.19
N HIS A 95 -8.52 -2.22 1.73
CA HIS A 95 -8.68 -3.68 1.76
C HIS A 95 -10.19 -3.99 1.83
N PRO A 96 -10.70 -5.09 1.22
CA PRO A 96 -9.98 -6.16 0.50
C PRO A 96 -9.84 -5.97 -1.02
N ASP A 97 -10.17 -4.78 -1.54
CA ASP A 97 -10.19 -4.55 -3.00
C ASP A 97 -8.84 -4.85 -3.67
N PRO A 98 -8.83 -5.37 -4.91
CA PRO A 98 -7.60 -5.66 -5.63
C PRO A 98 -6.86 -4.35 -5.95
N TRP A 99 -5.77 -4.11 -5.22
CA TRP A 99 -5.09 -2.83 -5.17
C TRP A 99 -4.60 -2.34 -6.55
N ILE A 100 -3.91 -3.21 -7.31
CA ILE A 100 -3.37 -2.87 -8.64
C ILE A 100 -4.48 -2.47 -9.62
N ARG A 101 -5.56 -3.25 -9.68
CA ARG A 101 -6.70 -2.95 -10.57
C ARG A 101 -7.38 -1.65 -10.16
N SER A 102 -7.58 -1.45 -8.86
CA SER A 102 -8.16 -0.21 -8.32
C SER A 102 -7.33 1.02 -8.70
N ALA A 103 -5.99 0.89 -8.71
CA ALA A 103 -5.09 1.94 -9.17
C ALA A 103 -5.24 2.19 -10.68
N LEU A 104 -5.16 1.14 -11.50
CA LEU A 104 -5.24 1.25 -12.97
C LEU A 104 -6.60 1.78 -13.45
N ASP A 105 -7.70 1.30 -12.88
CA ASP A 105 -9.06 1.74 -13.20
C ASP A 105 -9.22 3.25 -12.94
N ARG A 106 -8.75 3.72 -11.79
CA ARG A 106 -8.87 5.14 -11.42
C ARG A 106 -7.83 6.03 -12.09
N LEU A 107 -6.69 5.49 -12.52
CA LEU A 107 -5.75 6.16 -13.41
C LEU A 107 -6.23 6.17 -14.87
N ARG A 108 -7.33 5.48 -15.19
CA ARG A 108 -7.86 5.32 -16.57
C ARG A 108 -6.87 4.64 -17.51
N VAL A 109 -6.01 3.78 -16.97
CA VAL A 109 -5.04 2.99 -17.74
C VAL A 109 -5.69 1.67 -18.16
N PRO A 110 -5.79 1.37 -19.45
CA PRO A 110 -6.34 0.10 -19.90
C PRO A 110 -5.38 -1.04 -19.55
N TYR A 111 -5.92 -2.20 -19.17
CA TYR A 111 -5.14 -3.37 -18.83
C TYR A 111 -5.87 -4.67 -19.18
N ASP A 112 -5.10 -5.71 -19.45
CA ASP A 112 -5.60 -7.08 -19.59
C ASP A 112 -5.39 -7.85 -18.29
N VAL A 113 -6.34 -8.72 -17.96
CA VAL A 113 -6.21 -9.71 -16.88
C VAL A 113 -6.31 -11.10 -17.48
N ALA A 114 -5.39 -11.98 -17.09
CA ALA A 114 -5.45 -13.38 -17.45
C ALA A 114 -5.17 -14.28 -16.25
N HIS A 115 -5.80 -15.46 -16.29
CA HIS A 115 -5.56 -16.56 -15.35
C HIS A 115 -5.22 -17.83 -16.12
N SER A 116 -4.43 -18.70 -15.50
CA SER A 116 -4.07 -20.00 -16.07
C SER A 116 -3.91 -21.07 -15.00
N ALA A 117 -4.06 -22.34 -15.42
CA ALA A 117 -3.88 -23.48 -14.50
C ALA A 117 -2.40 -23.72 -14.13
N ARG A 118 -1.47 -23.19 -14.93
CA ARG A 118 -0.01 -23.28 -14.76
C ARG A 118 0.64 -21.99 -15.28
N PRO A 119 1.90 -21.68 -14.94
CA PRO A 119 2.63 -20.55 -15.54
C PRO A 119 2.59 -20.61 -17.07
N HIS A 120 2.28 -19.48 -17.71
CA HIS A 120 2.13 -19.39 -19.16
C HIS A 120 3.19 -18.44 -19.76
N TRP A 121 4.44 -18.89 -19.80
CA TRP A 121 5.60 -18.10 -20.19
C TRP A 121 5.49 -17.45 -21.58
N GLY A 122 4.92 -18.14 -22.57
CA GLY A 122 4.71 -17.55 -23.89
C GLY A 122 3.85 -16.27 -23.88
N ARG A 123 2.95 -16.11 -22.90
CA ARG A 123 2.14 -14.89 -22.74
C ARG A 123 2.91 -13.81 -21.97
N VAL A 124 3.70 -14.21 -20.99
CA VAL A 124 4.61 -13.31 -20.26
C VAL A 124 5.63 -12.71 -21.22
N HIS A 125 6.34 -13.53 -22.00
CA HIS A 125 7.32 -13.06 -22.98
C HIS A 125 6.67 -12.18 -24.04
N ALA A 126 5.52 -12.57 -24.59
CA ALA A 126 4.81 -11.71 -25.54
C ALA A 126 4.39 -10.34 -24.97
N ALA A 127 4.08 -10.25 -23.67
CA ALA A 127 3.82 -8.97 -23.02
C ALA A 127 5.11 -8.15 -22.88
N LEU A 128 6.18 -8.77 -22.36
CA LEU A 128 7.48 -8.13 -22.17
C LEU A 128 8.10 -7.67 -23.50
N ASP A 129 8.04 -8.50 -24.55
CA ASP A 129 8.52 -8.18 -25.92
C ASP A 129 7.77 -6.99 -26.52
N ALA A 130 6.49 -6.83 -26.15
CA ALA A 130 5.69 -5.66 -26.52
C ALA A 130 5.98 -4.42 -25.65
N GLY A 131 7.01 -4.47 -24.80
CA GLY A 131 7.38 -3.38 -23.90
C GLY A 131 6.48 -3.22 -22.69
N ARG A 132 5.68 -4.24 -22.34
CA ARG A 132 4.67 -4.14 -21.28
C ARG A 132 5.06 -4.97 -20.06
N PRO A 133 5.28 -4.34 -18.89
CA PRO A 133 5.56 -5.07 -17.66
C PRO A 133 4.36 -5.89 -17.21
N VAL A 134 4.63 -6.95 -16.46
CA VAL A 134 3.60 -7.92 -16.05
C VAL A 134 3.53 -7.98 -14.52
N PHE A 135 2.39 -7.62 -13.94
CA PHE A 135 2.13 -7.86 -12.53
C PHE A 135 1.72 -9.32 -12.33
N CYS A 136 2.34 -9.99 -11.37
CA CYS A 136 2.03 -11.38 -11.01
C CYS A 136 1.74 -11.46 -9.51
N THR A 137 0.71 -12.22 -9.12
CA THR A 137 0.46 -12.55 -7.71
C THR A 137 1.08 -13.90 -7.38
N VAL A 138 2.06 -13.93 -6.48
CA VAL A 138 2.87 -15.10 -6.11
C VAL A 138 2.75 -15.43 -4.62
N ASP A 139 3.26 -16.59 -4.22
CA ASP A 139 3.58 -16.88 -2.82
C ASP A 139 4.92 -16.23 -2.50
N ARG A 140 4.91 -15.25 -1.58
CA ARG A 140 6.10 -14.51 -1.17
C ARG A 140 7.22 -15.43 -0.68
N SER A 141 6.87 -16.52 -0.01
CA SER A 141 7.86 -17.45 0.56
C SER A 141 8.57 -18.30 -0.49
N GLY A 142 8.04 -18.37 -1.72
CA GLY A 142 8.69 -19.00 -2.85
C GLY A 142 9.77 -18.13 -3.51
N LEU A 143 9.89 -16.86 -3.12
CA LEU A 143 10.89 -15.95 -3.67
C LEU A 143 12.21 -16.03 -2.86
N PRO A 144 13.38 -16.23 -3.50
CA PRO A 144 14.62 -16.58 -2.79
C PRO A 144 15.20 -15.50 -1.88
N TRP A 145 14.84 -14.24 -2.13
CA TRP A 145 15.28 -13.10 -1.32
C TRP A 145 14.36 -12.85 -0.11
N HIS A 146 13.24 -13.57 -0.01
CA HIS A 146 12.41 -13.58 1.19
C HIS A 146 12.79 -14.74 2.10
N GLY A 147 12.51 -14.59 3.40
CA GLY A 147 12.72 -15.67 4.37
C GLY A 147 11.80 -16.87 4.12
N PRO A 148 12.10 -18.04 4.72
CA PRO A 148 11.26 -19.22 4.60
C PRO A 148 9.83 -18.90 5.07
N GLY A 149 8.86 -19.46 4.35
CA GLY A 149 7.44 -19.33 4.70
C GLY A 149 7.11 -20.00 6.02
N ASP A 150 6.04 -19.54 6.65
CA ASP A 150 5.40 -20.27 7.74
C ASP A 150 4.33 -21.23 7.17
N GLU A 151 3.54 -21.85 8.05
CA GLU A 151 2.47 -22.77 7.63
C GLU A 151 1.36 -22.08 6.80
N MET A 152 1.30 -20.75 6.79
CA MET A 152 0.37 -19.94 5.99
C MET A 152 0.99 -19.44 4.68
N ALA A 153 2.18 -19.93 4.32
CA ALA A 153 2.78 -19.75 3.00
C ALA A 153 1.74 -19.96 1.87
N GLY A 154 1.72 -19.02 0.92
CA GLY A 154 0.83 -19.02 -0.23
C GLY A 154 -0.63 -18.63 0.05
N ALA A 155 -1.03 -18.42 1.31
CA ALA A 155 -2.39 -18.00 1.65
C ALA A 155 -2.66 -16.53 1.26
N ASP A 156 -1.68 -15.66 1.48
CA ASP A 156 -1.78 -14.22 1.24
C ASP A 156 -1.29 -13.87 -0.18
N PRO A 157 -2.02 -13.02 -0.92
CA PRO A 157 -1.62 -12.62 -2.27
C PRO A 157 -0.43 -11.66 -2.24
N TYR A 158 0.71 -12.00 -2.84
CA TYR A 158 1.87 -11.10 -2.92
C TYR A 158 2.13 -10.67 -4.36
N THR A 159 1.92 -9.39 -4.69
CA THR A 159 2.09 -8.90 -6.07
C THR A 159 3.52 -8.48 -6.35
N VAL A 160 4.16 -8.96 -7.42
CA VAL A 160 5.45 -8.47 -7.93
C VAL A 160 5.31 -8.03 -9.39
N VAL A 161 6.32 -7.34 -9.94
CA VAL A 161 6.35 -6.98 -11.36
C VAL A 161 7.50 -7.68 -12.08
N LEU A 162 7.20 -8.34 -13.19
CA LEU A 162 8.22 -8.76 -14.15
C LEU A 162 8.55 -7.55 -15.03
N ALA A 163 9.77 -7.04 -14.85
CA ALA A 163 10.28 -5.84 -15.52
C ALA A 163 11.10 -6.16 -16.77
N GLY A 164 11.31 -7.45 -17.07
CA GLY A 164 12.12 -7.89 -18.18
C GLY A 164 12.54 -9.35 -18.08
N TYR A 165 13.25 -9.83 -19.11
CA TYR A 165 13.87 -11.14 -19.11
C TYR A 165 15.13 -11.19 -20.00
N GLU A 166 15.96 -12.22 -19.80
CA GLU A 166 17.13 -12.57 -20.60
C GLU A 166 17.29 -14.10 -20.61
N GLY A 167 17.05 -14.74 -21.76
CA GLY A 167 16.93 -16.21 -21.80
C GLY A 167 15.83 -16.68 -20.85
N ASP A 168 16.12 -17.69 -20.02
CA ASP A 168 15.18 -18.21 -19.01
C ASP A 168 15.32 -17.49 -17.65
N THR A 169 15.98 -16.32 -17.61
CA THR A 169 16.14 -15.50 -16.40
C THR A 169 15.20 -14.30 -16.43
N LEU A 170 14.33 -14.20 -15.43
CA LEU A 170 13.43 -13.09 -15.22
C LEU A 170 14.07 -11.99 -14.39
N TYR A 171 13.69 -10.74 -14.68
CA TYR A 171 14.00 -9.58 -13.86
C TYR A 171 12.73 -9.18 -13.08
N VAL A 172 12.77 -9.34 -11.77
CA VAL A 172 11.63 -9.12 -10.87
C VAL A 172 11.85 -7.87 -10.05
N GLU A 173 10.92 -6.93 -10.14
CA GLU A 173 10.85 -5.82 -9.22
C GLU A 173 10.10 -6.22 -7.94
N ASP A 174 10.80 -6.07 -6.81
CA ASP A 174 10.28 -6.32 -5.48
C ASP A 174 11.08 -5.55 -4.42
N GLU A 175 10.71 -4.29 -4.17
CA GLU A 175 11.30 -3.38 -3.16
C GLU A 175 12.77 -2.96 -3.33
N ALA A 176 13.60 -3.77 -3.98
CA ALA A 176 15.02 -3.50 -4.17
C ALA A 176 15.28 -2.40 -5.22
N ARG A 177 16.35 -1.62 -5.02
CA ARG A 177 16.81 -0.56 -5.95
C ARG A 177 17.31 -1.09 -7.30
N THR A 178 17.42 -2.40 -7.44
CA THR A 178 17.76 -3.10 -8.67
C THR A 178 16.89 -4.35 -8.73
N PRO A 179 16.39 -4.77 -9.91
CA PRO A 179 15.52 -5.92 -10.00
C PRO A 179 16.28 -7.19 -9.62
N TYR A 180 15.61 -8.08 -8.92
CA TYR A 180 16.13 -9.42 -8.65
C TYR A 180 16.15 -10.25 -9.92
N ARG A 181 17.10 -11.18 -9.98
CA ARG A 181 17.21 -12.17 -11.06
C ARG A 181 16.77 -13.52 -10.53
N ILE A 182 15.92 -14.20 -11.27
CA ILE A 182 15.40 -15.52 -10.89
C ILE A 182 15.15 -16.36 -12.15
N PRO A 183 15.46 -17.66 -12.16
CA PRO A 183 15.06 -18.56 -13.23
C PRO A 183 13.53 -18.65 -13.35
N GLU A 184 13.02 -18.83 -14.58
CA GLU A 184 11.58 -19.04 -14.82
C GLU A 184 11.02 -20.19 -13.99
N GLU A 185 11.73 -21.31 -13.88
CA GLU A 185 11.28 -22.48 -13.12
C GLU A 185 11.02 -22.11 -11.64
N GLU A 186 11.95 -21.39 -11.02
CA GLU A 186 11.88 -21.01 -9.61
C GLU A 186 10.79 -19.96 -9.37
N PHE A 187 10.67 -18.96 -10.25
CA PHE A 187 9.53 -18.02 -10.19
C PHE A 187 8.20 -18.74 -10.42
N GLY A 188 8.16 -19.69 -11.35
CA GLY A 188 6.99 -20.51 -11.64
C GLY A 188 6.52 -21.30 -10.44
N ALA A 189 7.44 -21.80 -9.61
CA ALA A 189 7.14 -22.44 -8.33
C ALA A 189 6.51 -21.45 -7.33
N ALA A 190 7.10 -20.25 -7.16
CA ALA A 190 6.53 -19.20 -6.32
C ALA A 190 5.13 -18.77 -6.80
N TRP A 191 4.94 -18.61 -8.11
CA TRP A 191 3.66 -18.26 -8.72
C TRP A 191 2.61 -19.35 -8.52
N SER A 192 3.01 -20.62 -8.61
CA SER A 192 2.15 -21.79 -8.35
C SER A 192 1.81 -21.96 -6.87
N GLY A 193 2.67 -21.49 -5.97
CA GLY A 193 2.45 -21.51 -4.51
C GLY A 193 1.18 -20.77 -4.11
N HIS A 194 0.86 -19.65 -4.76
CA HIS A 194 -0.37 -18.91 -4.53
C HIS A 194 -1.54 -19.45 -5.36
N ARG A 195 -2.06 -20.62 -4.95
CA ARG A 195 -3.10 -21.37 -5.69
C ARG A 195 -4.38 -20.57 -5.96
N LYS A 196 -4.81 -19.72 -5.02
CA LYS A 196 -6.04 -18.93 -5.17
C LYS A 196 -5.95 -17.92 -6.32
N GLY A 197 -4.76 -17.39 -6.58
CA GLY A 197 -4.52 -16.43 -7.65
C GLY A 197 -4.53 -17.05 -9.05
N ARG A 198 -4.49 -18.38 -9.19
CA ARG A 198 -4.55 -19.08 -10.50
C ARG A 198 -3.63 -18.46 -11.56
N HIS A 199 -2.38 -18.25 -11.19
CA HIS A 199 -1.37 -17.61 -12.03
C HIS A 199 -1.86 -16.30 -12.66
N GLU A 200 -2.50 -15.45 -11.86
CA GLU A 200 -2.99 -14.17 -12.33
C GLU A 200 -1.84 -13.32 -12.86
N MET A 201 -2.05 -12.80 -14.06
CA MET A 201 -1.24 -11.74 -14.63
C MET A 201 -2.10 -10.53 -14.99
N ILE A 202 -1.61 -9.34 -14.66
CA ILE A 202 -2.20 -8.06 -15.06
C ILE A 202 -1.17 -7.34 -15.94
N VAL A 203 -1.59 -6.87 -17.11
CA VAL A 203 -0.70 -6.21 -18.08
C VAL A 203 -1.32 -4.88 -18.50
N PRO A 204 -0.74 -3.72 -18.12
CA PRO A 204 -1.11 -2.44 -18.71
C PRO A 204 -0.93 -2.48 -20.22
N THR A 205 -1.95 -2.11 -20.99
CA THR A 205 -1.98 -2.27 -22.45
C THR A 205 -1.76 -0.98 -23.22
N GLY A 206 -1.71 0.17 -22.55
CA GLY A 206 -1.52 1.46 -23.19
C GLY A 206 -1.46 2.62 -22.18
N PRO A 207 -1.36 3.86 -22.66
CA PRO A 207 -1.38 5.05 -21.82
C PRO A 207 -2.77 5.28 -21.20
N ALA A 208 -2.84 6.15 -20.20
CA ALA A 208 -4.11 6.62 -19.65
C ALA A 208 -5.02 7.21 -20.74
N THR A 209 -6.31 6.88 -20.66
CA THR A 209 -7.34 7.26 -21.66
C THR A 209 -8.17 8.47 -21.23
N GLY A 210 -7.91 9.02 -20.05
CA GLY A 210 -8.59 10.18 -19.50
C GLY A 210 -7.96 10.63 -18.19
N ASP A 211 -8.60 11.61 -17.55
CA ASP A 211 -8.14 12.15 -16.28
C ASP A 211 -8.35 11.15 -15.11
N PRO A 212 -7.46 11.14 -14.12
CA PRO A 212 -7.62 10.29 -12.95
C PRO A 212 -8.92 10.58 -12.17
N ASP A 213 -9.59 9.53 -11.69
CA ASP A 213 -10.81 9.61 -10.90
C ASP A 213 -10.55 9.93 -9.43
N VAL A 214 -10.14 11.17 -9.17
CA VAL A 214 -9.87 11.68 -7.82
C VAL A 214 -11.13 11.69 -6.95
N ALA A 215 -12.27 12.14 -7.50
CA ALA A 215 -13.51 12.23 -6.75
C ALA A 215 -14.00 10.85 -6.29
N GLY A 216 -13.95 9.85 -7.19
CA GLY A 216 -14.30 8.47 -6.86
C GLY A 216 -13.33 7.83 -5.86
N ALA A 217 -12.04 8.20 -5.88
CA ALA A 217 -11.07 7.76 -4.89
C ALA A 217 -11.38 8.30 -3.48
N LEU A 218 -11.62 9.62 -3.35
CA LEU A 218 -11.97 10.26 -2.09
C LEU A 218 -13.26 9.67 -1.49
N ALA A 219 -14.30 9.54 -2.32
CA ALA A 219 -15.58 8.96 -1.90
C ALA A 219 -15.43 7.50 -1.43
N ALA A 220 -14.61 6.70 -2.13
CA ALA A 220 -14.36 5.32 -1.74
C ALA A 220 -13.59 5.21 -0.41
N THR A 221 -12.59 6.07 -0.17
CA THR A 221 -11.88 6.11 1.12
C THR A 221 -12.84 6.49 2.25
N ALA A 222 -13.64 7.55 2.07
CA ALA A 222 -14.62 7.98 3.06
C ALA A 222 -15.64 6.87 3.38
N ALA A 223 -16.18 6.21 2.35
CA ALA A 223 -17.11 5.10 2.50
C ALA A 223 -16.48 3.91 3.25
N ARG A 224 -15.22 3.56 2.96
CA ARG A 224 -14.53 2.46 3.64
C ARG A 224 -14.25 2.73 5.11
N LEU A 225 -14.00 3.99 5.48
CA LEU A 225 -13.75 4.37 6.87
C LEU A 225 -15.05 4.46 7.69
N THR A 226 -16.16 4.86 7.06
CA THR A 226 -17.41 5.21 7.78
C THR A 226 -18.52 4.18 7.63
N GLY A 227 -18.52 3.39 6.57
CA GLY A 227 -19.58 2.47 6.19
C GLY A 227 -19.17 1.00 6.22
N PRO A 228 -20.09 0.09 5.86
CA PRO A 228 -19.78 -1.33 5.70
C PRO A 228 -18.79 -1.53 4.55
N VAL A 229 -17.85 -2.47 4.73
CA VAL A 229 -16.82 -2.82 3.73
C VAL A 229 -17.16 -4.15 3.06
N LEU A 230 -17.59 -5.14 3.84
CA LEU A 230 -17.95 -6.49 3.38
C LEU A 230 -19.46 -6.71 3.33
N GLY A 231 -20.26 -5.81 3.91
CA GLY A 231 -21.73 -5.92 3.96
C GLY A 231 -22.22 -7.06 4.83
N ASN A 232 -21.49 -7.39 5.91
CA ASN A 232 -21.81 -8.50 6.80
C ASN A 232 -21.29 -8.27 8.23
N ARG A 233 -21.51 -9.23 9.13
CA ARG A 233 -21.14 -9.11 10.56
C ARG A 233 -19.66 -8.79 10.83
N PHE A 234 -18.75 -9.01 9.87
CA PHE A 234 -17.34 -8.70 10.03
C PHE A 234 -17.01 -7.22 9.84
N ASP A 235 -17.96 -6.38 9.40
CA ASP A 235 -17.77 -4.93 9.23
C ASP A 235 -17.35 -4.22 10.53
N VAL A 236 -17.66 -4.78 11.70
CA VAL A 236 -17.19 -4.29 13.01
C VAL A 236 -15.67 -4.31 13.19
N ASN A 237 -14.94 -4.92 12.26
CA ASN A 237 -13.48 -4.98 12.26
C ASN A 237 -12.86 -3.94 11.31
N PHE A 238 -13.67 -3.19 10.56
CA PHE A 238 -13.21 -2.31 9.49
C PHE A 238 -13.45 -0.83 9.80
N GLY A 239 -12.67 0.02 9.15
CA GLY A 239 -12.77 1.47 9.24
C GLY A 239 -12.73 1.96 10.69
N PHE A 240 -13.52 2.99 10.99
CA PHE A 240 -13.64 3.56 12.32
C PHE A 240 -14.17 2.55 13.34
N SER A 241 -15.07 1.63 12.95
CA SER A 241 -15.55 0.59 13.87
C SER A 241 -14.42 -0.35 14.30
N GLY A 242 -13.53 -0.71 13.39
CA GLY A 242 -12.33 -1.49 13.69
C GLY A 242 -11.38 -0.76 14.65
N MET A 243 -11.21 0.55 14.48
CA MET A 243 -10.40 1.39 15.37
C MET A 243 -11.01 1.49 16.78
N GLU A 244 -12.33 1.72 16.88
CA GLU A 244 -13.06 1.69 18.15
C GLU A 244 -12.91 0.35 18.86
N LYS A 245 -13.03 -0.75 18.10
CA LYS A 245 -12.85 -2.10 18.63
C LYS A 245 -11.43 -2.34 19.14
N LEU A 246 -10.40 -1.87 18.43
CA LEU A 246 -9.02 -1.95 18.88
C LEU A 246 -8.84 -1.18 20.20
N ALA A 247 -9.29 0.08 20.27
CA ALA A 247 -9.22 0.88 21.49
C ALA A 247 -9.94 0.20 22.66
N ALA A 248 -11.17 -0.31 22.45
CA ALA A 248 -11.93 -1.03 23.46
C ALA A 248 -11.20 -2.29 23.96
N HIS A 249 -10.62 -3.09 23.06
CA HIS A 249 -9.84 -4.26 23.44
C HIS A 249 -8.54 -3.91 24.20
N LEU A 250 -7.93 -2.76 23.90
CA LEU A 250 -6.76 -2.27 24.65
C LEU A 250 -7.15 -1.80 26.06
N ARG A 251 -8.33 -1.16 26.22
CA ARG A 251 -8.87 -0.72 27.51
C ARG A 251 -9.44 -1.87 28.36
N ASP A 252 -9.88 -2.95 27.74
CA ASP A 252 -10.55 -4.06 28.43
C ASP A 252 -9.61 -4.83 29.37
N THR A 253 -9.88 -4.73 30.68
CA THR A 253 -9.18 -5.45 31.76
C THR A 253 -9.97 -6.65 32.29
N ARG A 254 -11.22 -6.84 31.83
CA ARG A 254 -12.21 -7.69 32.50
C ARG A 254 -12.61 -8.90 31.69
N THR A 255 -12.53 -8.86 30.37
CA THR A 255 -12.97 -9.95 29.52
C THR A 255 -11.80 -10.65 28.82
N ARG A 256 -12.09 -11.79 28.18
CA ARG A 256 -11.10 -12.55 27.43
C ARG A 256 -10.62 -11.84 26.16
N THR A 257 -11.36 -10.83 25.66
CA THR A 257 -10.98 -10.10 24.45
C THR A 257 -9.95 -9.01 24.70
N GLY A 258 -9.79 -8.62 25.97
CA GLY A 258 -8.82 -7.61 26.39
C GLY A 258 -7.38 -8.04 26.16
N TRP A 259 -6.55 -7.10 25.69
CA TRP A 259 -5.13 -7.36 25.43
C TRP A 259 -4.38 -7.76 26.69
N GLN A 260 -4.78 -7.24 27.86
CA GLN A 260 -4.20 -7.62 29.15
C GLN A 260 -4.27 -9.13 29.42
N ARG A 261 -5.29 -9.83 28.90
CA ARG A 261 -5.42 -11.29 29.02
C ARG A 261 -4.82 -12.03 27.84
N ARG A 262 -5.11 -11.58 26.61
CA ARG A 262 -4.63 -12.23 25.38
C ARG A 262 -3.11 -12.27 25.28
N PHE A 263 -2.48 -11.18 25.69
CA PHE A 263 -1.03 -10.97 25.58
C PHE A 263 -0.38 -10.95 26.97
N ALA A 264 -0.89 -11.76 27.91
CA ALA A 264 -0.41 -11.83 29.28
C ALA A 264 0.90 -12.63 29.42
N ALA A 265 1.11 -13.62 28.56
CA ALA A 265 2.33 -14.43 28.55
C ALA A 265 3.44 -13.68 27.79
N PRO A 266 4.71 -13.76 28.20
CA PRO A 266 5.81 -13.01 27.60
C PRO A 266 5.95 -13.25 26.09
N GLU A 267 5.82 -14.50 25.64
CA GLU A 267 5.88 -14.88 24.23
C GLU A 267 4.71 -14.31 23.42
N ALA A 268 3.52 -14.27 24.01
CA ALA A 268 2.34 -13.67 23.38
C ALA A 268 2.50 -12.16 23.28
N PHE A 269 2.95 -11.50 24.35
CA PHE A 269 3.23 -10.07 24.38
C PHE A 269 4.23 -9.67 23.30
N LEU A 270 5.37 -10.36 23.24
CA LEU A 270 6.42 -10.11 22.26
C LEU A 270 5.93 -10.33 20.82
N ALA A 271 5.15 -11.38 20.57
CA ALA A 271 4.54 -11.62 19.27
C ALA A 271 3.56 -10.50 18.89
N GLY A 272 2.69 -10.10 19.81
CA GLY A 272 1.69 -9.06 19.61
C GLY A 272 2.31 -7.68 19.31
N THR A 273 3.30 -7.24 20.08
CA THR A 273 3.92 -5.92 19.90
C THR A 273 4.77 -5.84 18.65
N ARG A 274 5.54 -6.89 18.32
CA ARG A 274 6.27 -6.98 17.04
C ARG A 274 5.33 -6.93 15.85
N ARG A 275 4.22 -7.67 15.93
CA ARG A 275 3.21 -7.70 14.88
C ARG A 275 2.49 -6.36 14.74
N LEU A 276 2.22 -5.68 15.85
CA LEU A 276 1.62 -4.34 15.84
C LEU A 276 2.52 -3.33 15.11
N TYR A 277 3.82 -3.33 15.42
CA TYR A 277 4.79 -2.51 14.68
C TYR A 277 4.81 -2.87 13.19
N ALA A 278 4.90 -4.16 12.84
CA ALA A 278 4.93 -4.59 11.45
C ALA A 278 3.68 -4.14 10.68
N CYS A 279 2.47 -4.30 11.25
CA CYS A 279 1.21 -3.92 10.60
C CYS A 279 1.01 -2.40 10.43
N LEU A 280 1.69 -1.56 11.22
CA LEU A 280 1.54 -0.10 11.17
C LEU A 280 2.65 0.60 10.40
N GLU A 281 3.78 -0.08 10.19
CA GLU A 281 4.97 0.53 9.58
C GLU A 281 5.50 -0.21 8.34
N ARG A 282 5.11 -1.47 8.09
CA ARG A 282 5.77 -2.31 7.05
C ARG A 282 4.84 -3.17 6.21
N GLU A 283 3.96 -3.95 6.83
CA GLU A 283 3.13 -4.94 6.16
C GLU A 283 1.73 -4.39 5.89
N TRP A 284 1.29 -4.43 4.62
CA TRP A 284 -0.03 -3.93 4.19
C TRP A 284 -0.29 -2.47 4.57
N THR A 285 0.78 -1.68 4.54
CA THR A 285 0.79 -0.27 4.94
C THR A 285 2.06 0.41 4.42
N ALA A 286 2.08 1.75 4.49
CA ALA A 286 3.28 2.55 4.55
C ALA A 286 3.53 3.02 6.00
N PRO A 287 4.73 3.56 6.33
CA PRO A 287 5.01 4.16 7.63
C PRO A 287 3.92 5.14 8.11
N GLY A 288 3.62 5.13 9.41
CA GLY A 288 2.52 5.91 9.99
C GLY A 288 1.14 5.45 9.53
N ALA A 289 0.95 4.13 9.36
CA ALA A 289 -0.32 3.52 8.96
C ALA A 289 -0.85 4.06 7.61
N THR A 290 0.03 4.37 6.65
CA THR A 290 -0.28 4.96 5.32
C THR A 290 -0.82 6.41 5.35
N ARG A 291 -1.11 6.97 6.53
CA ARG A 291 -1.68 8.33 6.66
C ARG A 291 -0.78 9.44 6.09
N PRO A 292 0.57 9.41 6.24
CA PRO A 292 1.42 10.43 5.63
C PRO A 292 1.31 10.47 4.10
N LEU A 293 1.33 9.29 3.47
CA LEU A 293 1.23 9.19 2.01
C LEU A 293 -0.15 9.63 1.50
N TYR A 294 -1.21 9.32 2.24
CA TYR A 294 -2.55 9.80 1.93
C TYR A 294 -2.72 11.30 2.16
N ALA A 295 -2.07 11.87 3.18
CA ALA A 295 -2.06 13.32 3.36
C ALA A 295 -1.36 14.06 2.21
N ASP A 296 -0.25 13.51 1.69
CA ASP A 296 0.41 14.07 0.52
C ASP A 296 -0.49 14.00 -0.72
N PHE A 297 -1.25 12.92 -0.88
CA PHE A 297 -2.26 12.82 -1.93
C PHE A 297 -3.32 13.92 -1.78
N LEU A 298 -3.84 14.12 -0.56
CA LEU A 298 -4.83 15.15 -0.27
C LEU A 298 -4.30 16.56 -0.59
N ASP A 299 -3.04 16.86 -0.28
CA ASP A 299 -2.42 18.13 -0.70
C ASP A 299 -2.36 18.27 -2.22
N LEU A 300 -1.94 17.23 -2.94
CA LEU A 300 -1.89 17.23 -4.41
C LEU A 300 -3.26 17.51 -5.04
N VAL A 301 -4.34 17.04 -4.42
CA VAL A 301 -5.71 17.22 -4.91
C VAL A 301 -6.46 18.39 -4.24
N GLY A 302 -5.74 19.29 -3.56
CA GLY A 302 -6.29 20.54 -3.04
C GLY A 302 -7.13 20.39 -1.77
N ARG A 303 -6.81 19.44 -0.90
CA ARG A 303 -7.49 19.16 0.38
C ARG A 303 -6.57 19.32 1.61
N PRO A 304 -5.85 20.45 1.78
CA PRO A 304 -4.81 20.59 2.80
C PRO A 304 -5.31 20.55 4.25
N ALA A 305 -6.55 20.97 4.50
CA ALA A 305 -7.14 20.90 5.84
C ALA A 305 -7.34 19.44 6.32
N ALA A 306 -7.81 18.56 5.42
CA ALA A 306 -7.91 17.13 5.71
C ALA A 306 -6.52 16.49 5.80
N ALA A 307 -5.60 16.88 4.91
CA ALA A 307 -4.22 16.40 4.93
C ALA A 307 -3.53 16.66 6.27
N ALA A 308 -3.66 17.87 6.84
CA ALA A 308 -3.08 18.22 8.13
C ALA A 308 -3.55 17.30 9.26
N LEU A 309 -4.85 16.99 9.32
CA LEU A 309 -5.42 16.10 10.33
C LEU A 309 -4.92 14.65 10.17
N PHE A 310 -4.79 14.16 8.94
CA PHE A 310 -4.22 12.82 8.71
C PHE A 310 -2.72 12.77 9.06
N ARG A 311 -1.95 13.83 8.84
CA ARG A 311 -0.54 13.89 9.29
C ARG A 311 -0.43 13.86 10.81
N GLU A 312 -1.31 14.57 11.51
CA GLU A 312 -1.36 14.52 12.97
C GLU A 312 -1.72 13.11 13.46
N SER A 313 -2.74 12.49 12.86
CA SER A 313 -3.09 11.08 13.15
C SER A 313 -1.91 10.13 12.89
N ALA A 314 -1.16 10.34 11.81
CA ALA A 314 0.02 9.53 11.50
C ALA A 314 1.07 9.58 12.62
N GLY A 315 1.26 10.74 13.25
CA GLY A 315 2.16 10.89 14.39
C GLY A 315 1.77 9.99 15.56
N HIS A 316 0.47 9.86 15.86
CA HIS A 316 -0.02 8.95 16.88
C HIS A 316 0.19 7.48 16.50
N TRP A 317 -0.07 7.11 15.24
CA TRP A 317 0.16 5.74 14.74
C TRP A 317 1.64 5.34 14.83
N SER A 318 2.55 6.19 14.38
CA SER A 318 3.98 5.91 14.47
C SER A 318 4.49 5.91 15.91
N ARG A 319 3.95 6.76 16.78
CA ARG A 319 4.25 6.71 18.22
C ARG A 319 3.82 5.39 18.83
N LEU A 320 2.62 4.92 18.52
CA LEU A 320 2.09 3.64 18.99
C LEU A 320 2.99 2.49 18.49
N ALA A 321 3.34 2.47 17.21
CA ALA A 321 4.21 1.45 16.63
C ALA A 321 5.60 1.45 17.29
N GLU A 322 6.17 2.63 17.56
CA GLU A 322 7.48 2.77 18.20
C GLU A 322 7.46 2.30 19.66
N LEU A 323 6.42 2.63 20.42
CA LEU A 323 6.22 2.10 21.77
C LEU A 323 6.10 0.57 21.76
N ALA A 324 5.40 0.00 20.79
CA ALA A 324 5.31 -1.46 20.63
C ALA A 324 6.68 -2.07 20.30
N ARG A 325 7.46 -1.45 19.40
CA ARG A 325 8.80 -1.91 19.01
C ARG A 325 9.79 -1.88 20.17
N THR A 326 9.69 -0.88 21.03
CA THR A 326 10.62 -0.64 22.16
C THR A 326 10.16 -1.25 23.48
N ALA A 327 8.96 -1.82 23.53
CA ALA A 327 8.50 -2.56 24.69
C ALA A 327 9.48 -3.69 25.03
N GLY A 328 9.87 -3.79 26.31
CA GLY A 328 10.69 -4.89 26.80
C GLY A 328 10.04 -6.25 26.50
N PRO A 329 10.80 -7.36 26.45
CA PRO A 329 10.25 -8.66 26.10
C PRO A 329 9.34 -9.26 27.18
N ASP A 330 9.51 -8.85 28.44
CA ASP A 330 8.72 -9.34 29.58
C ASP A 330 8.46 -8.24 30.63
N PRO A 331 7.63 -7.24 30.30
CA PRO A 331 7.20 -6.23 31.25
C PRO A 331 6.23 -6.83 32.26
N ASP A 332 6.34 -6.37 33.52
CA ASP A 332 5.37 -6.73 34.55
C ASP A 332 3.95 -6.29 34.19
N ALA A 333 2.96 -6.83 34.92
CA ALA A 333 1.56 -6.60 34.63
C ALA A 333 1.15 -5.12 34.69
N GLY A 334 1.76 -4.32 35.57
CA GLY A 334 1.51 -2.88 35.70
C GLY A 334 2.07 -2.11 34.52
N ALA A 335 3.33 -2.37 34.15
CA ALA A 335 3.97 -1.77 32.99
C ALA A 335 3.21 -2.10 31.68
N ARG A 336 2.74 -3.34 31.51
CA ARG A 336 1.88 -3.72 30.36
C ARG A 336 0.58 -2.95 30.32
N ARG A 337 -0.09 -2.80 31.47
CA ARG A 337 -1.35 -2.05 31.55
C ARG A 337 -1.15 -0.60 31.13
N THR A 338 -0.13 0.07 31.68
CA THR A 338 0.22 1.45 31.28
C THR A 338 0.48 1.55 29.78
N LEU A 339 1.24 0.63 29.20
CA LEU A 339 1.51 0.61 27.77
C LEU A 339 0.23 0.45 26.93
N PHE A 340 -0.65 -0.49 27.30
CA PHE A 340 -1.92 -0.67 26.60
C PHE A 340 -2.87 0.53 26.76
N ASP A 341 -2.79 1.27 27.87
CA ASP A 341 -3.54 2.53 28.04
C ASP A 341 -2.98 3.65 27.15
N GLU A 342 -1.66 3.73 26.98
CA GLU A 342 -1.03 4.66 26.04
C GLU A 342 -1.42 4.30 24.60
N PHE A 343 -1.40 3.02 24.23
CA PHE A 343 -1.88 2.57 22.91
C PHE A 343 -3.34 2.97 22.67
N ALA A 344 -4.23 2.69 23.63
CA ALA A 344 -5.64 3.03 23.48
C ALA A 344 -5.86 4.53 23.28
N THR A 345 -5.16 5.35 24.07
CA THR A 345 -5.23 6.82 23.97
C THR A 345 -4.78 7.31 22.60
N LEU A 346 -3.70 6.75 22.04
CA LEU A 346 -3.22 7.11 20.70
C LEU A 346 -4.24 6.71 19.61
N VAL A 347 -4.85 5.53 19.71
CA VAL A 347 -5.89 5.09 18.77
C VAL A 347 -7.12 5.99 18.85
N GLU A 348 -7.55 6.36 20.06
CA GLU A 348 -8.70 7.26 20.31
C GLU A 348 -8.44 8.65 19.70
N HIS A 349 -7.26 9.23 19.91
CA HIS A 349 -6.89 10.52 19.31
C HIS A 349 -6.81 10.45 17.77
N SER A 350 -6.21 9.39 17.21
CA SER A 350 -6.22 9.15 15.76
C SER A 350 -7.66 9.05 15.22
N LEU A 351 -8.54 8.33 15.91
CA LEU A 351 -9.94 8.17 15.51
C LEU A 351 -10.66 9.52 15.41
N ASP A 352 -10.50 10.38 16.42
CA ASP A 352 -11.15 11.69 16.46
C ASP A 352 -10.64 12.62 15.34
N LEU A 353 -9.32 12.61 15.09
CA LEU A 353 -8.72 13.37 14.00
C LEU A 353 -9.21 12.86 12.63
N GLU A 354 -9.24 11.55 12.43
CA GLU A 354 -9.62 10.96 11.15
C GLU A 354 -11.12 11.14 10.85
N ARG A 355 -11.99 11.11 11.86
CA ARG A 355 -13.41 11.48 11.71
C ARG A 355 -13.59 12.90 11.22
N ARG A 356 -12.86 13.85 11.80
CA ARG A 356 -12.87 15.25 11.38
C ARG A 356 -12.29 15.40 9.97
N ALA A 357 -11.24 14.66 9.64
CA ALA A 357 -10.62 14.71 8.31
C ALA A 357 -11.57 14.18 7.23
N VAL A 358 -12.25 13.05 7.48
CA VAL A 358 -13.24 12.48 6.55
C VAL A 358 -14.41 13.41 6.30
N ALA A 359 -14.86 14.18 7.29
CA ALA A 359 -15.90 15.19 7.10
C ALA A 359 -15.49 16.36 6.18
N LEU A 360 -14.20 16.47 5.82
CA LEU A 360 -13.65 17.50 4.92
C LEU A 360 -13.35 16.97 3.50
N LEU A 361 -13.55 15.67 3.25
CA LEU A 361 -13.39 15.05 1.92
C LEU A 361 -14.66 15.29 1.09
#